data_AF-A0A7Y3DMF1-F1
#
_entry.id   AF-A0A7Y3DMF1-F1
#
_cell.length_a   1.000
_cell.length_b   1.000
_cell.length_c   1.000
_cell.angle_alpha   90.00
_cell.angle_beta   90.00
_cell.angle_gamma   90.00
#
_symmetry.space_group_name_H-M   'P 1'
#
loop_
_entity.id
_entity.type
_entity.pdbx_description
1 polymer ?
#
loop_
_entity_poly.entity_id
_entity_poly.type
_entity_poly.pdbx_seq_one_letter_code
_entity_poly.pdbx_strand_id
1 'polypeptide(L)'
;NYQNKEIERLKRWEHKNKDGKSRAGNLDAFAYMVLVDEDINRREMHRYLYRDRSHLAVYAKAMFGLALYKLEDVSNLDMILQNIEQYLVQDDENQTAYLNLPNSSYWWYWYGSEYEAHGYYLKLLSRVEPKSPKASRLVKYLLNNRKHATYWKSTRDTAVIVEALAEYLTASGEDRPDLTLDIYYDGRMAKTVKIDAENLFTFDNKFVLEGSDIATGDHRLTLKKNGKGPIYFNAYLDYFTLEDFITREGLEIKVNRRVYRLKEVEKKIKDVGARGQVVDRRVEKYERVPLENLSRVASGDLVEIELEIESKNDYEYLVFEDMKAAGFEAVNVRSGYDGNEMGAYVEYRDRKVCFFVHRLARGRHSLSYRLRAETPGKFSALPTRAYAMYAPELKANSDEIKLMVVDE
;
A
#
# COMPACT_ATOMS: atom_id res chain seq x y z
N ASN A 1 2.28 13.81 -41.12
CA ASN A 1 1.13 14.31 -40.34
C ASN A 1 0.31 13.11 -39.83
N TYR A 2 0.64 12.62 -38.62
CA TYR A 2 0.03 11.41 -38.03
C TYR A 2 -1.49 11.57 -37.82
N GLN A 3 -1.91 12.66 -37.19
CA GLN A 3 -3.30 12.88 -36.81
C GLN A 3 -4.23 12.96 -38.03
N ASN A 4 -3.82 13.62 -39.11
CA ASN A 4 -4.62 13.65 -40.35
C ASN A 4 -4.86 12.25 -40.91
N LYS A 5 -3.83 11.39 -40.92
CA LYS A 5 -3.94 10.01 -41.40
C LYS A 5 -4.93 9.21 -40.54
N GLU A 6 -4.89 9.38 -39.22
CA GLU A 6 -5.81 8.67 -38.32
C GLU A 6 -7.25 9.20 -38.43
N ILE A 7 -7.45 10.52 -38.59
CA ILE A 7 -8.76 11.11 -38.89
C ILE A 7 -9.33 10.53 -40.19
N GLU A 8 -8.54 10.42 -41.25
CA GLU A 8 -8.99 9.82 -42.50
C GLU A 8 -9.42 8.36 -42.32
N ARG A 9 -8.67 7.58 -41.54
CA ARG A 9 -9.02 6.18 -41.24
C ARG A 9 -10.32 6.09 -40.45
N LEU A 10 -10.56 7.00 -39.50
CA LEU A 10 -11.80 7.08 -38.72
C LEU A 10 -12.99 7.44 -39.61
N LYS A 11 -12.85 8.46 -40.46
CA LYS A 11 -13.87 8.85 -41.44
C LYS A 11 -14.19 7.72 -42.42
N ARG A 12 -13.17 7.03 -42.94
CA ARG A 12 -13.38 5.88 -43.84
C ARG A 12 -14.20 4.78 -43.18
N TRP A 13 -13.94 4.48 -41.91
CA TRP A 13 -14.72 3.50 -41.16
C TRP A 13 -16.18 3.96 -40.98
N GLU A 14 -16.42 5.20 -40.60
CA GLU A 14 -17.80 5.73 -40.44
C GLU A 14 -18.62 5.64 -41.74
N HIS A 15 -17.98 5.86 -42.90
CA HIS A 15 -18.68 5.83 -44.18
C HIS A 15 -18.86 4.44 -44.78
N LYS A 16 -17.86 3.56 -44.65
CA LYS A 16 -17.81 2.29 -45.39
C LYS A 16 -17.90 1.04 -44.51
N ASN A 17 -17.75 1.20 -43.20
CA ASN A 17 -17.66 0.12 -42.21
C ASN A 17 -16.63 -0.98 -42.60
N LYS A 18 -15.63 -0.62 -43.41
CA LYS A 18 -14.54 -1.47 -43.94
C LYS A 18 -13.29 -0.62 -44.19
N ASP A 19 -12.11 -1.23 -44.09
CA ASP A 19 -10.79 -0.67 -44.43
C ASP A 19 -10.39 0.64 -43.71
N GLY A 20 -10.90 0.86 -42.50
CA GLY A 20 -10.67 2.05 -41.68
C GLY A 20 -10.28 1.74 -40.23
N LYS A 21 -10.24 2.78 -39.40
CA LYS A 21 -10.04 2.68 -37.94
C LYS A 21 -11.40 2.87 -37.29
N SER A 22 -11.88 1.86 -36.56
CA SER A 22 -13.24 1.91 -35.98
C SER A 22 -13.37 2.91 -34.83
N ARG A 23 -12.29 3.09 -34.06
CA ARG A 23 -12.27 3.91 -32.85
C ARG A 23 -10.95 4.66 -32.71
N ALA A 24 -11.01 5.87 -32.18
CA ALA A 24 -9.84 6.55 -31.65
C ALA A 24 -9.28 5.74 -30.46
N GLY A 25 -7.96 5.70 -30.33
CA GLY A 25 -7.26 4.90 -29.34
C GLY A 25 -6.23 5.71 -28.56
N ASN A 26 -5.52 5.02 -27.68
CA ASN A 26 -4.59 5.64 -26.71
C ASN A 26 -3.49 6.49 -27.37
N LEU A 27 -2.98 6.07 -28.55
CA LEU A 27 -1.97 6.84 -29.28
C LEU A 27 -2.53 8.12 -29.91
N ASP A 28 -3.81 8.12 -30.30
CA ASP A 28 -4.45 9.34 -30.78
C ASP A 28 -4.63 10.35 -29.65
N ALA A 29 -4.96 9.88 -28.44
CA ALA A 29 -5.11 10.74 -27.26
C ALA A 29 -3.77 11.40 -26.89
N PHE A 30 -2.68 10.63 -26.89
CA PHE A 30 -1.33 11.17 -26.68
C PHE A 30 -0.96 12.20 -27.75
N ALA A 31 -1.10 11.85 -29.03
CA ALA A 31 -0.77 12.77 -30.12
C ALA A 31 -1.65 14.02 -30.10
N TYR A 32 -2.93 13.89 -29.74
CA TYR A 32 -3.85 15.02 -29.60
C TYR A 32 -3.45 15.94 -28.45
N MET A 33 -3.09 15.40 -27.28
CA MET A 33 -2.57 16.18 -26.15
C MET A 33 -1.34 17.00 -26.55
N VAL A 34 -0.35 16.37 -27.19
CA VAL A 34 0.88 17.06 -27.64
C VAL A 34 0.57 18.15 -28.68
N LEU A 35 -0.31 17.86 -29.65
CA LEU A 35 -0.66 18.84 -30.68
C LEU A 35 -1.46 20.02 -30.11
N VAL A 36 -2.38 19.76 -29.20
CA VAL A 36 -3.10 20.82 -28.48
C VAL A 36 -2.14 21.65 -27.62
N ASP A 37 -1.09 21.03 -27.07
CA ASP A 37 -0.07 21.78 -26.34
C ASP A 37 0.74 22.75 -27.23
N GLU A 38 0.79 22.49 -28.53
CA GLU A 38 1.35 23.40 -29.54
C GLU A 38 0.27 24.25 -30.24
N ASP A 39 -0.90 24.42 -29.62
CA ASP A 39 -2.05 25.19 -30.12
C ASP A 39 -2.64 24.66 -31.46
N ILE A 40 -2.35 23.40 -31.80
CA ILE A 40 -2.88 22.71 -32.98
C ILE A 40 -4.09 21.86 -32.58
N ASN A 41 -5.28 22.46 -32.64
CA ASN A 41 -6.54 21.75 -32.38
C ASN A 41 -7.21 21.23 -33.67
N ARG A 42 -7.34 19.91 -33.80
CA ARG A 42 -8.23 19.27 -34.79
C ARG A 42 -9.55 18.84 -34.15
N ARG A 43 -10.60 19.63 -34.40
CA ARG A 43 -11.97 19.38 -33.90
C ARG A 43 -12.52 17.99 -34.25
N GLU A 44 -12.07 17.39 -35.35
CA GLU A 44 -12.51 16.03 -35.71
C GLU A 44 -11.91 14.99 -34.76
N MET A 45 -10.59 15.06 -34.50
CA MET A 45 -9.94 14.13 -33.57
C MET A 45 -10.49 14.29 -32.15
N HIS A 46 -10.73 15.53 -31.72
CA HIS A 46 -11.44 15.84 -30.48
C HIS A 46 -12.76 15.06 -30.36
N ARG A 47 -13.61 15.15 -31.39
CA ARG A 47 -14.92 14.47 -31.43
C ARG A 47 -14.78 12.96 -31.36
N TYR A 48 -13.82 12.38 -32.08
CA TYR A 48 -13.58 10.93 -32.06
C TYR A 48 -13.08 10.44 -30.69
N LEU A 49 -12.14 11.15 -30.08
CA LEU A 49 -11.65 10.84 -28.74
C LEU A 49 -12.76 10.91 -27.70
N TYR A 50 -13.60 11.94 -27.76
CA TYR A 50 -14.76 12.05 -26.87
C TYR A 50 -15.79 10.94 -27.11
N ARG A 51 -16.10 10.63 -28.37
CA ARG A 51 -17.02 9.54 -28.75
C ARG A 51 -16.54 8.20 -28.20
N ASP A 52 -15.26 7.90 -28.34
CA ASP A 52 -14.67 6.60 -28.02
C ASP A 52 -14.06 6.51 -26.62
N ARG A 53 -14.23 7.54 -25.79
CA ARG A 53 -13.61 7.70 -24.47
C ARG A 53 -13.75 6.47 -23.56
N SER A 54 -14.86 5.74 -23.64
CA SER A 54 -15.10 4.52 -22.84
C SER A 54 -14.09 3.40 -23.12
N HIS A 55 -13.48 3.38 -24.30
CA HIS A 55 -12.47 2.39 -24.71
C HIS A 55 -11.03 2.85 -24.49
N LEU A 56 -10.82 4.12 -24.11
CA LEU A 56 -9.49 4.61 -23.76
C LEU A 56 -9.07 4.06 -22.41
N ALA A 57 -7.79 3.69 -22.31
CA ALA A 57 -7.16 3.41 -21.03
C ALA A 57 -7.26 4.66 -20.14
N VAL A 58 -7.34 4.48 -18.82
CA VAL A 58 -7.44 5.60 -17.86
C VAL A 58 -6.29 6.59 -18.03
N TYR A 59 -5.10 6.06 -18.32
CA TYR A 59 -3.95 6.84 -18.71
C TYR A 59 -4.24 7.79 -19.90
N ALA A 60 -4.75 7.25 -21.01
CA ALA A 60 -5.08 8.05 -22.19
C ALA A 60 -6.25 9.01 -21.95
N LYS A 61 -7.20 8.66 -21.07
CA LYS A 61 -8.26 9.59 -20.63
C LYS A 61 -7.66 10.80 -19.91
N ALA A 62 -6.68 10.61 -19.03
CA ALA A 62 -6.01 11.72 -18.35
C ALA A 62 -5.27 12.64 -19.33
N MET A 63 -4.55 12.07 -20.31
CA MET A 63 -3.94 12.85 -21.39
C MET A 63 -4.97 13.67 -22.20
N PHE A 64 -6.09 13.04 -22.56
CA PHE A 64 -7.16 13.73 -23.26
C PHE A 64 -7.78 14.83 -22.38
N GLY A 65 -7.94 14.58 -21.08
CA GLY A 65 -8.38 15.58 -20.11
C GLY A 65 -7.47 16.81 -20.04
N LEU A 66 -6.14 16.63 -20.11
CA LEU A 66 -5.20 17.75 -20.18
C LEU A 66 -5.42 18.60 -21.45
N ALA A 67 -5.68 17.95 -22.59
CA ALA A 67 -6.01 18.63 -23.83
C ALA A 67 -7.32 19.42 -23.73
N LEU A 68 -8.36 18.82 -23.12
CA LEU A 68 -9.66 19.47 -22.89
C LEU A 68 -9.54 20.69 -21.97
N TYR A 69 -8.73 20.58 -20.91
CA TYR A 69 -8.44 21.70 -20.01
C TYR A 69 -7.81 22.87 -20.76
N LYS A 70 -6.77 22.61 -21.58
CA LYS A 70 -6.11 23.66 -22.38
C LYS A 70 -7.06 24.33 -23.38
N LEU A 71 -8.04 23.59 -23.89
CA LEU A 71 -9.06 24.10 -24.81
C LEU A 71 -10.27 24.73 -24.11
N GLU A 72 -10.28 24.77 -22.78
CA GLU A 72 -11.41 25.26 -21.97
C GLU A 72 -12.74 24.53 -22.26
N ASP A 73 -12.69 23.26 -22.68
CA ASP A 73 -13.89 22.43 -22.91
C ASP A 73 -14.35 21.79 -21.59
N VAL A 74 -14.93 22.62 -20.73
CA VAL A 74 -15.36 22.26 -19.37
C VAL A 74 -16.31 21.06 -19.38
N SER A 75 -17.30 21.04 -20.27
CA SER A 75 -18.32 19.98 -20.27
C SER A 75 -17.73 18.61 -20.60
N ASN A 76 -16.81 18.52 -21.56
CA ASN A 76 -16.19 17.25 -21.89
C ASN A 76 -15.14 16.87 -20.84
N LEU A 77 -14.44 17.84 -20.26
CA LEU A 77 -13.47 17.62 -19.19
C LEU A 77 -14.14 17.01 -17.96
N ASP A 78 -15.28 17.53 -17.51
CA ASP A 78 -16.03 17.01 -16.37
C ASP A 78 -16.43 15.55 -16.57
N MET A 79 -16.90 15.20 -17.77
CA MET A 79 -17.22 13.81 -18.13
C MET A 79 -15.98 12.91 -18.12
N ILE A 80 -14.83 13.40 -18.59
CA ILE A 80 -13.57 12.65 -18.56
C ILE A 80 -13.09 12.42 -17.12
N LEU A 81 -13.18 13.43 -16.25
CA LEU A 81 -12.88 13.29 -14.82
C LEU A 81 -13.77 12.22 -14.19
N GLN A 82 -15.09 12.27 -14.41
CA GLN A 82 -16.01 11.21 -13.93
C GLN A 82 -15.63 9.81 -14.45
N ASN A 83 -15.21 9.71 -15.72
CA ASN A 83 -14.78 8.43 -16.31
C ASN A 83 -13.44 7.91 -15.77
N ILE A 84 -12.59 8.78 -15.22
CA ILE A 84 -11.36 8.39 -14.51
C ILE A 84 -11.71 8.01 -13.07
N GLU A 85 -12.51 8.83 -12.40
CA GLU A 85 -12.82 8.73 -10.98
C GLU A 85 -13.72 7.56 -10.60
N GLN A 86 -14.37 6.90 -11.57
CA GLN A 86 -15.01 5.59 -11.32
C GLN A 86 -14.01 4.53 -10.79
N TYR A 87 -12.71 4.72 -11.02
CA TYR A 87 -11.64 3.84 -10.51
C TYR A 87 -10.99 4.38 -9.24
N LEU A 88 -11.37 5.59 -8.78
CA LEU A 88 -10.75 6.22 -7.63
C LEU A 88 -11.15 5.50 -6.34
N VAL A 89 -10.13 5.03 -5.61
CA VAL A 89 -10.24 4.53 -4.25
C VAL A 89 -9.61 5.56 -3.33
N GLN A 90 -10.30 5.87 -2.23
CA GLN A 90 -9.79 6.73 -1.17
C GLN A 90 -9.74 5.96 0.13
N ASP A 91 -8.63 6.10 0.85
CA ASP A 91 -8.41 5.53 2.17
C ASP A 91 -8.30 6.69 3.16
N ASP A 92 -9.34 6.88 3.97
CA ASP A 92 -9.37 7.96 4.97
C ASP A 92 -8.43 7.70 6.14
N GLU A 93 -8.25 6.44 6.53
CA GLU A 93 -7.39 6.03 7.64
C GLU A 93 -5.93 6.32 7.29
N ASN A 94 -5.51 5.95 6.07
CA ASN A 94 -4.16 6.25 5.61
C ASN A 94 -4.03 7.61 4.89
N GLN A 95 -5.13 8.33 4.64
CA GLN A 95 -5.12 9.56 3.85
C GLN A 95 -4.40 9.36 2.50
N THR A 96 -4.73 8.29 1.78
CA THR A 96 -4.20 8.01 0.43
C THR A 96 -5.33 7.87 -0.58
N ALA A 97 -5.00 8.04 -1.86
CA ALA A 97 -5.93 7.89 -2.96
C ALA A 97 -5.22 7.29 -4.17
N TYR A 98 -5.87 6.38 -4.87
CA TYR A 98 -5.30 5.72 -6.04
C TYR A 98 -6.38 5.29 -7.03
N LEU A 99 -5.98 4.99 -8.25
CA LEU A 99 -6.84 4.44 -9.29
C LEU A 99 -6.71 2.92 -9.31
N ASN A 100 -7.79 2.21 -8.99
CA ASN A 100 -7.86 0.75 -9.10
C ASN A 100 -8.09 0.34 -10.55
N LEU A 101 -7.02 0.21 -11.33
CA LEU A 101 -7.09 0.05 -12.78
C LEU A 101 -7.40 -1.40 -13.21
N PRO A 102 -8.26 -1.61 -14.22
CA PRO A 102 -8.56 -2.94 -14.77
C PRO A 102 -7.55 -3.33 -15.88
N ASN A 103 -6.25 -3.23 -15.61
CA ASN A 103 -5.17 -3.34 -16.60
C ASN A 103 -4.53 -4.75 -16.70
N SER A 104 -5.09 -5.75 -16.02
CA SER A 104 -4.53 -7.12 -15.97
C SER A 104 -4.32 -7.75 -17.35
N SER A 105 -5.09 -7.37 -18.37
CA SER A 105 -5.05 -7.94 -19.73
C SER A 105 -4.18 -7.16 -20.73
N TYR A 106 -3.64 -5.99 -20.39
CA TYR A 106 -2.86 -5.15 -21.32
C TYR A 106 -1.67 -4.44 -20.67
N TRP A 107 -1.16 -4.98 -19.56
CA TRP A 107 -0.07 -4.40 -18.77
C TRP A 107 1.25 -4.18 -19.53
N TRP A 108 1.48 -4.93 -20.63
CA TRP A 108 2.69 -4.80 -21.46
C TRP A 108 2.58 -3.73 -22.56
N TYR A 109 1.38 -3.19 -22.81
CA TYR A 109 1.24 -2.06 -23.72
C TYR A 109 1.71 -0.78 -23.02
N TRP A 110 2.26 0.17 -23.79
CA TRP A 110 2.77 1.43 -23.23
C TRP A 110 1.71 2.22 -22.45
N TYR A 111 0.43 2.08 -22.82
CA TYR A 111 -0.71 2.72 -22.15
C TYR A 111 -1.26 1.93 -20.96
N GLY A 112 -0.64 0.80 -20.61
CA GLY A 112 -1.06 -0.09 -19.52
C GLY A 112 -0.34 0.16 -18.19
N SER A 113 0.59 1.11 -18.13
CA SER A 113 1.31 1.46 -16.89
C SER A 113 0.37 2.13 -15.88
N GLU A 114 0.30 1.56 -14.68
CA GLU A 114 -0.45 2.14 -13.57
C GLU A 114 0.17 3.45 -13.12
N TYR A 115 1.50 3.47 -12.95
CA TYR A 115 2.22 4.62 -12.43
C TYR A 115 2.14 5.83 -13.37
N GLU A 116 2.27 5.63 -14.69
CA GLU A 116 2.05 6.73 -15.64
C GLU A 116 0.57 7.20 -15.61
N ALA A 117 -0.40 6.28 -15.47
CA ALA A 117 -1.80 6.68 -15.34
C ALA A 117 -2.05 7.57 -14.10
N HIS A 118 -1.50 7.19 -12.94
CA HIS A 118 -1.58 7.99 -11.72
C HIS A 118 -0.85 9.33 -11.87
N GLY A 119 0.33 9.36 -12.51
CA GLY A 119 1.08 10.58 -12.75
C GLY A 119 0.32 11.57 -13.64
N TYR A 120 -0.24 11.11 -14.77
CA TYR A 120 -1.05 11.99 -15.62
C TYR A 120 -2.37 12.42 -14.98
N TYR A 121 -2.97 11.56 -14.15
CA TYR A 121 -4.13 11.96 -13.36
C TYR A 121 -3.75 13.05 -12.34
N LEU A 122 -2.60 12.94 -11.66
CA LEU A 122 -2.10 13.98 -10.78
C LEU A 122 -1.81 15.30 -11.52
N LYS A 123 -1.24 15.25 -12.73
CA LYS A 123 -1.07 16.43 -13.59
C LYS A 123 -2.41 17.10 -13.92
N LEU A 124 -3.43 16.30 -14.19
CA LEU A 124 -4.77 16.81 -14.45
C LEU A 124 -5.39 17.44 -13.19
N LEU A 125 -5.31 16.76 -12.04
CA LEU A 125 -5.74 17.28 -10.74
C LEU A 125 -5.02 18.59 -10.39
N SER A 126 -3.74 18.70 -10.71
CA SER A 126 -2.95 19.92 -10.47
C SER A 126 -3.48 21.13 -11.24
N ARG A 127 -4.16 20.91 -12.37
CA ARG A 127 -4.78 21.98 -13.18
C ARG A 127 -6.21 22.31 -12.76
N VAL A 128 -6.98 21.29 -12.38
CA VAL A 128 -8.43 21.45 -12.13
C VAL A 128 -8.78 21.62 -10.65
N GLU A 129 -8.07 20.96 -9.75
CA GLU A 129 -8.35 20.98 -8.30
C GLU A 129 -7.09 20.72 -7.43
N PRO A 130 -6.01 21.51 -7.56
CA PRO A 130 -4.72 21.23 -6.94
C PRO A 130 -4.74 21.19 -5.40
N LYS A 131 -5.75 21.81 -4.78
CA LYS A 131 -5.92 21.86 -3.31
C LYS A 131 -6.90 20.84 -2.78
N SER A 132 -7.39 19.93 -3.63
CA SER A 132 -8.31 18.88 -3.20
C SER A 132 -7.59 17.86 -2.31
N PRO A 133 -8.29 17.25 -1.33
CA PRO A 133 -7.77 16.09 -0.62
C PRO A 133 -7.36 14.97 -1.57
N LYS A 134 -8.08 14.77 -2.69
CA LYS A 134 -7.76 13.74 -3.69
C LYS A 134 -6.33 13.90 -4.24
N ALA A 135 -5.91 15.12 -4.57
CA ALA A 135 -4.57 15.39 -5.11
C ALA A 135 -3.46 15.08 -4.10
N SER A 136 -3.56 15.63 -2.88
CA SER A 136 -2.57 15.36 -1.81
C SER A 136 -2.52 13.89 -1.41
N ARG A 137 -3.67 13.22 -1.35
CA ARG A 137 -3.78 11.78 -1.07
C ARG A 137 -3.14 10.92 -2.18
N LEU A 138 -3.25 11.35 -3.44
CA LEU A 138 -2.60 10.68 -4.57
C LEU A 138 -1.08 10.86 -4.56
N VAL A 139 -0.60 12.05 -4.17
CA VAL A 139 0.83 12.28 -3.91
C VAL A 139 1.35 11.32 -2.85
N LYS A 140 0.64 11.21 -1.71
CA LYS A 140 1.00 10.27 -0.63
C LYS A 140 1.05 8.82 -1.14
N TYR A 141 0.05 8.39 -1.91
CA TYR A 141 0.04 7.05 -2.51
C TYR A 141 1.25 6.79 -3.42
N LEU A 142 1.61 7.74 -4.29
CA LEU A 142 2.76 7.61 -5.17
C LEU A 142 4.07 7.49 -4.38
N LEU A 143 4.25 8.31 -3.34
CA LEU A 143 5.42 8.25 -2.46
C LEU A 143 5.53 6.91 -1.73
N ASN A 144 4.41 6.39 -1.21
CA ASN A 144 4.37 5.11 -0.49
C ASN A 144 4.69 3.91 -1.39
N ASN A 145 4.37 3.97 -2.69
CA ASN A 145 4.60 2.87 -3.64
C ASN A 145 5.88 3.05 -4.47
N ARG A 146 6.83 3.86 -3.99
CA ARG A 146 8.16 4.00 -4.59
C ARG A 146 9.03 2.79 -4.21
N LYS A 147 9.62 2.13 -5.20
CA LYS A 147 10.49 0.96 -5.02
C LYS A 147 11.89 1.39 -4.62
N HIS A 148 12.50 0.63 -3.70
CA HIS A 148 13.84 0.90 -3.18
C HIS A 148 14.09 2.37 -2.80
N ALA A 149 13.05 3.08 -2.35
CA ALA A 149 13.05 4.52 -2.05
C ALA A 149 13.59 5.43 -3.18
N THR A 150 13.61 4.98 -4.45
CA THR A 150 14.34 5.68 -5.53
C THR A 150 13.57 5.81 -6.82
N TYR A 151 12.76 4.83 -7.21
CA TYR A 151 12.08 4.84 -8.51
C TYR A 151 10.74 4.09 -8.46
N TRP A 152 9.96 4.15 -9.54
CA TRP A 152 8.71 3.38 -9.66
C TRP A 152 8.92 2.09 -10.45
N LYS A 153 8.21 1.83 -11.54
CA LYS A 153 8.40 0.57 -12.30
C LYS A 153 9.37 0.73 -13.47
N SER A 154 9.52 1.93 -14.03
CA SER A 154 10.37 2.20 -15.19
C SER A 154 10.97 3.60 -15.17
N THR A 155 11.93 3.86 -16.07
CA THR A 155 12.48 5.22 -16.27
C THR A 155 11.41 6.22 -16.70
N ARG A 156 10.48 5.80 -17.55
CA ARG A 156 9.37 6.65 -18.00
C ARG A 156 8.37 6.94 -16.89
N ASP A 157 7.97 5.92 -16.12
CA ASP A 157 7.10 6.08 -14.97
C ASP A 157 7.71 7.06 -13.96
N THR A 158 9.00 6.91 -13.70
CA THR A 158 9.73 7.79 -12.78
C THR A 158 9.78 9.23 -13.28
N ALA A 159 10.06 9.44 -14.58
CA ALA A 159 10.07 10.79 -15.17
C ALA A 159 8.69 11.46 -15.07
N VAL A 160 7.62 10.76 -15.45
CA VAL A 160 6.24 11.27 -15.42
C VAL A 160 5.80 11.60 -13.99
N ILE A 161 6.13 10.74 -13.02
CA ILE A 161 5.76 10.98 -11.62
C ILE A 161 6.51 12.17 -11.04
N VAL A 162 7.82 12.28 -11.28
CA VAL A 162 8.60 13.43 -10.80
C VAL A 162 8.07 14.74 -11.37
N GLU A 163 7.74 14.76 -12.66
CA GLU A 163 7.11 15.91 -13.30
C GLU A 163 5.74 16.24 -12.69
N ALA A 164 4.89 15.22 -12.47
CA ALA A 164 3.58 15.41 -11.85
C ALA A 164 3.67 15.93 -10.41
N LEU A 165 4.65 15.47 -9.62
CA LEU A 165 4.90 15.95 -8.27
C LEU A 165 5.35 17.42 -8.26
N ALA A 166 6.22 17.81 -9.20
CA ALA A 166 6.67 19.20 -9.34
C ALA A 166 5.53 20.13 -9.78
N GLU A 167 4.72 19.70 -10.74
CA GLU A 167 3.51 20.41 -11.16
C GLU A 167 2.52 20.57 -10.00
N TYR A 168 2.29 19.51 -9.22
CA TYR A 168 1.45 19.55 -8.03
C TYR A 168 1.98 20.55 -7.00
N LEU A 169 3.27 20.47 -6.64
CA LEU A 169 3.87 21.33 -5.62
C LEU A 169 3.70 22.83 -5.96
N THR A 170 3.87 23.16 -7.23
CA THR A 170 3.68 24.52 -7.75
C THR A 170 2.20 24.92 -7.73
N ALA A 171 1.31 24.04 -8.22
CA ALA A 171 -0.10 24.34 -8.36
C ALA A 171 -0.87 24.41 -7.02
N SER A 172 -0.45 23.60 -6.04
CA SER A 172 -1.00 23.64 -4.68
C SER A 172 -0.48 24.85 -3.88
N GLY A 173 0.65 25.43 -4.31
CA GLY A 173 1.37 26.51 -3.63
C GLY A 173 2.23 26.02 -2.47
N GLU A 174 2.54 24.73 -2.44
CA GLU A 174 3.40 24.09 -1.43
C GLU A 174 4.89 24.41 -1.63
N ASP A 175 5.27 24.90 -2.82
CA ASP A 175 6.62 25.40 -3.12
C ASP A 175 6.93 26.74 -2.42
N ARG A 176 5.90 27.46 -1.96
CA ARG A 176 6.02 28.79 -1.34
C ARG A 176 5.11 28.90 -0.11
N PRO A 177 5.35 28.11 0.95
CA PRO A 177 4.61 28.31 2.19
C PRO A 177 4.94 29.67 2.80
N ASP A 178 4.07 30.12 3.70
CA ASP A 178 4.32 31.28 4.56
C ASP A 178 3.47 31.09 5.81
N LEU A 179 4.01 30.36 6.78
CA LEU A 179 3.29 29.97 7.98
C LEU A 179 4.19 29.97 9.22
N THR A 180 3.56 30.12 10.38
CA THR A 180 4.14 29.91 11.69
C THR A 180 3.44 28.72 12.33
N LEU A 181 4.21 27.78 12.87
CA LEU A 181 3.75 26.59 13.57
C LEU A 181 4.12 26.69 15.04
N ASP A 182 3.11 26.81 15.90
CA ASP A 182 3.28 26.74 17.35
C ASP A 182 2.99 25.31 17.84
N ILE A 183 3.94 24.74 18.56
CA ILE A 183 3.90 23.39 19.14
C ILE A 183 3.69 23.54 20.64
N TYR A 184 2.63 22.93 21.16
CA TYR A 184 2.32 22.89 22.58
C TYR A 184 2.40 21.44 23.08
N TYR A 185 3.02 21.26 24.25
CA TYR A 185 3.05 20.00 24.99
C TYR A 185 2.34 20.22 26.34
N ASP A 186 1.29 19.46 26.58
CA ASP A 186 0.40 19.60 27.76
C ASP A 186 -0.09 21.03 27.99
N GLY A 187 -0.46 21.70 26.90
CA GLY A 187 -0.97 23.08 26.92
C GLY A 187 0.10 24.16 27.12
N ARG A 188 1.36 23.80 27.38
CA ARG A 188 2.48 24.75 27.45
C ARG A 188 3.11 24.90 26.07
N MET A 189 3.38 26.14 25.67
CA MET A 189 4.07 26.41 24.41
C MET A 189 5.51 25.89 24.51
N ALA A 190 5.85 24.93 23.67
CA ALA A 190 7.15 24.26 23.69
C ALA A 190 8.07 24.77 22.58
N LYS A 191 7.52 25.07 21.39
CA LYS A 191 8.30 25.55 20.25
C LYS A 191 7.45 26.39 19.30
N THR A 192 8.05 27.39 18.66
CA THR A 192 7.47 28.10 17.52
C THR A 192 8.44 28.02 16.35
N VAL A 193 7.93 27.68 15.16
CA VAL A 193 8.73 27.54 13.94
C VAL A 193 8.12 28.38 12.82
N LYS A 194 8.93 29.21 12.16
CA LYS A 194 8.53 29.91 10.94
C LYS A 194 8.96 29.08 9.73
N ILE A 195 8.05 28.85 8.80
CA ILE A 195 8.28 28.10 7.56
C ILE A 195 7.86 28.96 6.38
N ASP A 196 8.79 29.19 5.46
CA ASP A 196 8.58 29.96 4.25
C ASP A 196 9.38 29.39 3.05
N ALA A 197 9.31 30.05 1.89
CA ALA A 197 10.01 29.62 0.69
C ALA A 197 11.55 29.64 0.84
N GLU A 198 12.11 30.48 1.71
CA GLU A 198 13.56 30.60 1.88
C GLU A 198 14.13 29.46 2.73
N ASN A 199 13.33 28.94 3.66
CA ASN A 199 13.78 27.93 4.62
C ASN A 199 13.08 26.56 4.50
N LEU A 200 12.28 26.32 3.45
CA LEU A 200 11.45 25.13 3.26
C LEU A 200 12.17 23.78 3.51
N PHE A 201 13.47 23.69 3.22
CA PHE A 201 14.27 22.48 3.41
C PHE A 201 15.28 22.55 4.57
N THR A 202 15.30 23.65 5.31
CA THR A 202 16.33 23.94 6.32
C THR A 202 15.78 24.39 7.68
N PHE A 203 14.47 24.62 7.80
CA PHE A 203 13.85 24.96 9.08
C PHE A 203 14.03 23.83 10.11
N ASP A 204 14.01 24.20 11.39
CA ASP A 204 14.12 23.24 12.48
C ASP A 204 12.83 22.41 12.62
N ASN A 205 12.85 21.27 11.93
CA ASN A 205 11.72 20.37 11.72
C ASN A 205 11.53 19.30 12.80
N LYS A 206 12.22 19.40 13.94
CA LYS A 206 12.13 18.39 15.03
C LYS A 206 11.72 19.00 16.36
N PHE A 207 10.87 18.30 17.09
CA PHE A 207 10.62 18.56 18.51
C PHE A 207 10.78 17.22 19.22
N VAL A 208 11.78 17.13 20.10
CA VAL A 208 12.20 15.88 20.75
C VAL A 208 12.07 16.07 22.26
N LEU A 209 11.47 15.10 22.92
CA LEU A 209 11.38 14.98 24.37
C LEU A 209 12.00 13.64 24.74
N GLU A 210 12.78 13.59 25.83
CA GLU A 210 13.49 12.38 26.23
C GLU A 210 13.35 12.13 27.74
N GLY A 211 13.30 10.86 28.13
CA GLY A 211 13.39 10.43 29.52
C GLY A 211 12.42 11.15 30.45
N SER A 212 12.97 11.93 31.39
CA SER A 212 12.19 12.65 32.40
C SER A 212 11.31 13.78 31.86
N ASP A 213 11.50 14.20 30.61
CA ASP A 213 10.66 15.22 29.97
C ASP A 213 9.28 14.68 29.58
N ILE A 214 9.11 13.35 29.60
CA ILE A 214 7.87 12.64 29.33
C ILE A 214 7.46 11.89 30.60
N ALA A 215 6.44 12.39 31.29
CA ALA A 215 5.93 11.72 32.48
C ALA A 215 5.15 10.45 32.11
N THR A 216 4.77 9.65 33.12
CA THR A 216 3.82 8.55 32.91
C THR A 216 2.40 9.11 32.78
N GLY A 217 1.65 8.62 31.78
CA GLY A 217 0.25 8.95 31.57
C GLY A 217 -0.03 9.53 30.19
N ASP A 218 -1.23 10.07 30.03
CA ASP A 218 -1.67 10.68 28.78
C ASP A 218 -1.08 12.08 28.60
N HIS A 219 -0.51 12.32 27.42
CA HIS A 219 0.05 13.61 27.05
C HIS A 219 -0.60 14.16 25.79
N ARG A 220 -0.70 15.50 25.70
CA ARG A 220 -1.33 16.17 24.56
C ARG A 220 -0.32 17.04 23.81
N LEU A 221 0.02 16.61 22.60
CA LEU A 221 0.71 17.44 21.61
C LEU A 221 -0.33 18.22 20.78
N THR A 222 -0.20 19.56 20.72
CA THR A 222 -1.07 20.41 19.89
C THR A 222 -0.23 21.23 18.92
N LEU A 223 -0.55 21.13 17.63
CA LEU A 223 0.06 21.91 16.56
C LEU A 223 -0.91 23.02 16.12
N LYS A 224 -0.53 24.28 16.27
CA LYS A 224 -1.31 25.43 15.80
C LYS A 224 -0.62 26.08 14.62
N LYS A 225 -1.26 26.01 13.45
CA LYS A 225 -0.78 26.62 12.21
C LYS A 225 -1.41 27.98 12.01
N ASN A 226 -0.59 29.00 11.82
CA ASN A 226 -1.00 30.35 11.42
C ASN A 226 -0.35 30.69 10.09
N GLY A 227 -1.14 30.96 9.03
CA GLY A 227 -0.62 31.29 7.70
C GLY A 227 -0.93 30.24 6.62
N LYS A 228 -0.25 30.37 5.47
CA LYS A 228 -0.55 29.66 4.22
C LYS A 228 0.40 28.48 3.99
N GLY A 229 -0.15 27.41 3.43
CA GLY A 229 0.55 26.14 3.18
C GLY A 229 0.01 25.00 4.08
N PRO A 230 0.06 23.75 3.60
CA PRO A 230 -0.21 22.59 4.42
C PRO A 230 0.96 22.30 5.38
N ILE A 231 0.72 21.42 6.35
CA ILE A 231 1.76 20.89 7.22
C ILE A 231 1.65 19.37 7.19
N TYR A 232 2.76 18.72 6.91
CA TYR A 232 2.93 17.28 7.07
C TYR A 232 3.81 17.06 8.29
N PHE A 233 3.39 16.16 9.18
CA PHE A 233 4.13 15.82 10.37
C PHE A 233 3.95 14.34 10.69
N ASN A 234 4.90 13.83 11.44
CA ASN A 234 4.90 12.47 11.96
C ASN A 234 5.31 12.57 13.43
N ALA A 235 4.62 11.79 14.27
CA ALA A 235 4.87 11.74 15.71
C ALA A 235 5.25 10.30 16.07
N TYR A 236 6.32 10.16 16.85
CA TYR A 236 6.83 8.88 17.31
C TYR A 236 6.94 8.92 18.84
N LEU A 237 6.56 7.82 19.48
CA LEU A 237 6.71 7.60 20.91
C LEU A 237 7.26 6.19 21.10
N ASP A 238 8.41 6.11 21.76
CA ASP A 238 9.07 4.86 22.11
C ASP A 238 9.21 4.78 23.64
N TYR A 239 8.66 3.74 24.24
CA TYR A 239 8.63 3.53 25.68
C TYR A 239 8.52 2.04 26.01
N PHE A 240 8.82 1.69 27.27
CA PHE A 240 8.51 0.37 27.80
C PHE A 240 7.16 0.42 28.50
N THR A 241 6.24 -0.46 28.09
CA THR A 241 4.92 -0.57 28.72
C THR A 241 4.91 -1.66 29.79
N LEU A 242 4.16 -1.43 30.87
CA LEU A 242 3.80 -2.42 31.88
C LEU A 242 2.36 -2.93 31.69
N GLU A 243 1.74 -2.60 30.56
CA GLU A 243 0.39 -3.03 30.23
C GLU A 243 0.30 -4.55 30.17
N ASP A 244 -0.81 -5.04 30.71
CA ASP A 244 -1.27 -6.41 30.60
C ASP A 244 -2.80 -6.31 30.44
N PHE A 245 -3.37 -6.46 29.25
CA PHE A 245 -2.93 -7.12 28.02
C PHE A 245 -2.48 -6.14 26.92
N ILE A 246 -1.49 -6.50 26.09
CA ILE A 246 -1.04 -5.64 24.98
C ILE A 246 -1.90 -5.86 23.73
N THR A 247 -2.54 -4.81 23.24
CA THR A 247 -3.40 -4.84 22.06
C THR A 247 -2.64 -4.62 20.76
N ARG A 248 -3.16 -5.18 19.67
CA ARG A 248 -2.74 -4.94 18.30
C ARG A 248 -2.80 -3.46 17.94
N GLU A 249 -1.88 -3.04 17.07
CA GLU A 249 -1.89 -1.72 16.46
C GLU A 249 -1.21 -1.81 15.08
N GLY A 250 -1.63 -0.99 14.13
CA GLY A 250 -1.05 -0.96 12.80
C GLY A 250 -1.88 -0.13 11.83
N LEU A 251 -1.20 0.67 11.00
CA LEU A 251 -1.83 1.54 10.03
C LEU A 251 -1.70 0.98 8.60
N GLU A 252 -0.46 1.01 8.11
CA GLU A 252 -0.09 0.63 6.74
C GLU A 252 0.03 -0.89 6.55
N ILE A 253 0.45 -1.56 7.62
CA ILE A 253 0.45 -3.01 7.77
C ILE A 253 -0.34 -3.32 9.03
N LYS A 254 -1.13 -4.38 8.97
CA LYS A 254 -1.86 -4.91 10.12
C LYS A 254 -1.56 -6.40 10.23
N VAL A 255 -1.37 -6.88 11.45
CA VAL A 255 -1.11 -8.30 11.72
C VAL A 255 -2.13 -8.80 12.72
N ASN A 256 -2.83 -9.87 12.34
CA ASN A 256 -3.68 -10.63 13.23
C ASN A 256 -3.07 -12.00 13.46
N ARG A 257 -2.68 -12.27 14.71
CA ARG A 257 -2.21 -13.60 15.11
C ARG A 257 -3.40 -14.44 15.53
N ARG A 258 -3.55 -15.59 14.88
CA ARG A 258 -4.50 -16.63 15.25
C ARG A 258 -3.76 -17.89 15.69
N VAL A 259 -4.33 -18.56 16.67
CA VAL A 259 -3.75 -19.76 17.28
C VAL A 259 -4.75 -20.89 17.17
N TYR A 260 -4.29 -22.05 16.72
CA TYR A 260 -5.13 -23.22 16.50
C TYR A 260 -4.51 -24.44 17.14
N ARG A 261 -5.27 -25.21 17.91
CA ARG A 261 -4.88 -26.59 18.23
C ARG A 261 -5.10 -27.47 17.01
N LEU A 262 -4.12 -28.30 16.69
CA LEU A 262 -4.18 -29.25 15.61
C LEU A 262 -4.60 -30.62 16.13
N LYS A 263 -5.80 -31.08 15.77
CA LYS A 263 -6.26 -32.45 16.05
C LYS A 263 -6.00 -33.33 14.84
N GLU A 264 -5.25 -34.40 15.00
CA GLU A 264 -5.02 -35.33 13.90
C GLU A 264 -6.34 -35.98 13.45
N VAL A 265 -6.61 -35.95 12.14
CA VAL A 265 -7.74 -36.64 11.54
C VAL A 265 -7.25 -37.63 10.50
N GLU A 266 -7.80 -38.85 10.54
CA GLU A 266 -7.43 -39.88 9.58
C GLU A 266 -7.88 -39.48 8.17
N LYS A 267 -6.92 -39.19 7.30
CA LYS A 267 -7.15 -39.08 5.86
C LYS A 267 -6.17 -39.96 5.11
N LYS A 268 -6.74 -40.87 4.31
CA LYS A 268 -5.99 -41.71 3.36
C LYS A 268 -6.17 -41.10 1.98
N ILE A 269 -5.07 -40.90 1.25
CA ILE A 269 -5.11 -40.63 -0.19
C ILE A 269 -4.56 -41.83 -0.94
N LYS A 270 -5.09 -42.08 -2.12
CA LYS A 270 -4.57 -43.10 -3.04
C LYS A 270 -3.35 -42.53 -3.75
N ASP A 271 -2.21 -43.17 -3.57
CA ASP A 271 -0.92 -42.84 -4.20
C ASP A 271 -0.45 -44.02 -5.06
N VAL A 272 0.45 -43.79 -6.02
CA VAL A 272 0.97 -44.85 -6.90
C VAL A 272 2.30 -45.35 -6.35
N GLY A 273 2.32 -46.59 -5.87
CA GLY A 273 3.53 -47.24 -5.37
C GLY A 273 4.56 -47.52 -6.48
N ALA A 274 5.80 -47.79 -6.08
CA ALA A 274 6.96 -47.96 -6.98
C ALA A 274 6.83 -49.06 -8.07
N ARG A 275 5.76 -49.87 -8.06
CA ARG A 275 5.44 -50.89 -9.07
C ARG A 275 4.10 -50.63 -9.80
N GLY A 276 3.54 -49.42 -9.72
CA GLY A 276 2.27 -49.06 -10.37
C GLY A 276 1.00 -49.52 -9.63
N GLN A 277 1.13 -50.01 -8.39
CA GLN A 277 0.00 -50.40 -7.55
C GLN A 277 -0.56 -49.19 -6.77
N VAL A 278 -1.88 -49.11 -6.62
CA VAL A 278 -2.52 -48.07 -5.80
C VAL A 278 -2.32 -48.41 -4.32
N VAL A 279 -1.63 -47.54 -3.58
CA VAL A 279 -1.37 -47.68 -2.14
C VAL A 279 -2.06 -46.55 -1.40
N ASP A 280 -2.76 -46.86 -0.31
CA ASP A 280 -3.30 -45.84 0.58
C ASP A 280 -2.14 -45.22 1.39
N ARG A 281 -1.80 -43.97 1.09
CA ARG A 281 -0.87 -43.17 1.88
C ARG A 281 -1.64 -42.39 2.93
N ARG A 282 -1.33 -42.63 4.20
CA ARG A 282 -1.80 -41.77 5.31
C ARG A 282 -1.18 -40.39 5.11
N VAL A 283 -2.02 -39.38 4.98
CA VAL A 283 -1.59 -37.98 4.93
C VAL A 283 -1.90 -37.40 6.28
N GLU A 284 -0.93 -36.69 6.86
CA GLU A 284 -1.19 -35.84 8.02
C GLU A 284 -2.21 -34.78 7.61
N LYS A 285 -3.45 -34.98 8.05
CA LYS A 285 -4.49 -33.96 7.98
C LYS A 285 -4.83 -33.61 9.42
N TYR A 286 -4.91 -32.31 9.68
CA TYR A 286 -5.32 -31.79 10.96
C TYR A 286 -6.64 -31.05 10.83
N GLU A 287 -7.49 -31.19 11.83
CA GLU A 287 -8.58 -30.26 12.11
C GLU A 287 -8.02 -29.10 12.95
N ARG A 288 -8.26 -27.86 12.50
CA ARG A 288 -7.84 -26.63 13.20
C ARG A 288 -8.93 -26.21 14.17
N VAL A 289 -8.65 -26.25 15.47
CA VAL A 289 -9.56 -25.78 16.53
C VAL A 289 -9.04 -24.46 17.07
N PRO A 290 -9.75 -23.32 16.90
CA PRO A 290 -9.30 -22.03 17.41
C PRO A 290 -9.05 -22.03 18.92
N LEU A 291 -7.97 -21.38 19.34
CA LEU A 291 -7.64 -21.14 20.74
C LEU A 291 -7.75 -19.65 21.05
N GLU A 292 -8.69 -19.32 21.94
CA GLU A 292 -8.86 -17.97 22.47
C GLU A 292 -7.83 -17.68 23.57
N ASN A 293 -7.72 -16.41 23.96
CA ASN A 293 -6.89 -16.00 25.10
C ASN A 293 -7.27 -16.79 26.37
N LEU A 294 -6.25 -17.22 27.13
CA LEU A 294 -6.35 -18.10 28.30
C LEU A 294 -6.83 -19.53 28.01
N SER A 295 -6.87 -19.96 26.75
CA SER A 295 -7.17 -21.35 26.42
C SER A 295 -6.15 -22.32 27.04
N ARG A 296 -6.64 -23.51 27.40
CA ARG A 296 -5.83 -24.62 27.89
C ARG A 296 -5.42 -25.53 26.74
N VAL A 297 -4.22 -26.08 26.77
CA VAL A 297 -3.72 -27.16 25.90
C VAL A 297 -2.99 -28.19 26.75
N ALA A 298 -3.04 -29.46 26.37
CA ALA A 298 -2.28 -30.50 27.06
C ALA A 298 -0.80 -30.43 26.65
N SER A 299 0.10 -30.84 27.54
CA SER A 299 1.49 -31.09 27.15
C SER A 299 1.52 -32.10 25.98
N GLY A 300 2.36 -31.86 24.98
CA GLY A 300 2.42 -32.65 23.75
C GLY A 300 1.50 -32.18 22.61
N ASP A 301 0.45 -31.39 22.90
CA ASP A 301 -0.47 -30.87 21.87
C ASP A 301 0.29 -30.09 20.78
N LEU A 302 -0.10 -30.31 19.52
CA LEU A 302 0.35 -29.50 18.39
C LEU A 302 -0.51 -28.24 18.27
N VAL A 303 0.15 -27.11 18.07
CA VAL A 303 -0.47 -25.80 17.87
C VAL A 303 0.06 -25.19 16.58
N GLU A 304 -0.82 -24.62 15.78
CA GLU A 304 -0.47 -23.83 14.60
C GLU A 304 -0.73 -22.37 14.86
N ILE A 305 0.28 -21.55 14.60
CA ILE A 305 0.16 -20.11 14.59
C ILE A 305 -0.02 -19.67 13.14
N GLU A 306 -1.02 -18.83 12.90
CA GLU A 306 -1.28 -18.17 11.61
C GLU A 306 -1.24 -16.66 11.82
N LEU A 307 -0.35 -15.99 11.08
CA LEU A 307 -0.25 -14.55 11.02
C LEU A 307 -1.00 -14.10 9.77
N GLU A 308 -2.22 -13.59 9.94
CA GLU A 308 -2.95 -12.93 8.86
C GLU A 308 -2.41 -11.50 8.71
N ILE A 309 -1.90 -11.18 7.53
CA ILE A 309 -1.24 -9.91 7.24
C ILE A 309 -2.09 -9.15 6.23
N GLU A 310 -2.41 -7.90 6.55
CA GLU A 310 -3.02 -6.96 5.63
C GLU A 310 -2.04 -5.84 5.31
N SER A 311 -1.85 -5.58 4.02
CA SER A 311 -0.99 -4.51 3.51
C SER A 311 -1.80 -3.54 2.67
N LYS A 312 -1.73 -2.25 2.99
CA LYS A 312 -2.42 -1.19 2.23
C LYS A 312 -1.70 -0.77 0.95
N ASN A 313 -0.39 -1.02 0.87
CA ASN A 313 0.47 -0.69 -0.28
C ASN A 313 1.43 -1.85 -0.59
N ASP A 314 2.19 -1.70 -1.68
CA ASP A 314 3.30 -2.59 -1.98
C ASP A 314 4.53 -2.21 -1.14
N TYR A 315 5.08 -3.17 -0.40
CA TYR A 315 6.23 -2.97 0.49
C TYR A 315 7.34 -4.00 0.24
N GLU A 316 8.55 -3.68 0.71
CA GLU A 316 9.73 -4.53 0.55
C GLU A 316 10.52 -4.61 1.87
N TYR A 317 11.27 -5.70 2.06
CA TYR A 317 12.17 -5.92 3.19
C TYR A 317 11.50 -5.81 4.56
N LEU A 318 10.50 -6.65 4.79
CA LEU A 318 9.75 -6.70 6.04
C LEU A 318 10.21 -7.88 6.89
N VAL A 319 10.16 -7.69 8.20
CA VAL A 319 10.37 -8.74 9.18
C VAL A 319 9.10 -8.89 10.01
N PHE A 320 8.63 -10.12 10.15
CA PHE A 320 7.57 -10.50 11.09
C PHE A 320 8.22 -11.35 12.19
N GLU A 321 8.40 -10.77 13.37
CA GLU A 321 8.93 -11.45 14.55
C GLU A 321 7.78 -11.88 15.46
N ASP A 322 7.50 -13.18 15.53
CA ASP A 322 6.48 -13.70 16.42
C ASP A 322 7.09 -14.34 17.66
N MET A 323 6.73 -13.82 18.83
CA MET A 323 7.25 -14.28 20.12
C MET A 323 6.50 -15.53 20.57
N LYS A 324 7.23 -16.61 20.85
CA LYS A 324 6.63 -17.84 21.39
C LYS A 324 6.23 -17.62 22.85
N ALA A 325 5.16 -18.27 23.28
CA ALA A 325 4.91 -18.45 24.71
C ALA A 325 5.96 -19.42 25.27
N ALA A 326 6.54 -19.12 26.44
CA ALA A 326 7.71 -19.86 26.95
C ALA A 326 7.49 -21.37 27.18
N GLY A 327 6.24 -21.83 27.34
CA GLY A 327 5.91 -23.26 27.45
C GLY A 327 5.78 -24.00 26.11
N PHE A 328 6.11 -23.36 24.99
CA PHE A 328 5.93 -23.90 23.64
C PHE A 328 7.21 -23.86 22.82
N GLU A 329 7.49 -24.94 22.11
CA GLU A 329 8.64 -25.06 21.22
C GLU A 329 8.28 -25.21 19.75
N ALA A 330 9.12 -24.68 18.87
CA ALA A 330 8.90 -24.78 17.44
C ALA A 330 9.13 -26.21 16.97
N VAL A 331 8.17 -26.77 16.23
CA VAL A 331 8.29 -28.13 15.68
C VAL A 331 9.42 -28.19 14.65
N ASN A 332 9.56 -27.14 13.85
CA ASN A 332 10.68 -26.96 12.93
C ASN A 332 11.80 -26.20 13.65
N VAL A 333 13.03 -26.69 13.51
CA VAL A 333 14.24 -26.07 14.10
C VAL A 333 15.25 -25.59 13.05
N ARG A 334 15.03 -25.94 11.77
CA ARG A 334 15.94 -25.57 10.69
C ARG A 334 15.42 -24.32 9.98
N SER A 335 16.17 -23.24 10.07
CA SER A 335 15.93 -22.02 9.28
C SER A 335 16.11 -22.28 7.78
N GLY A 336 15.31 -21.60 6.95
CA GLY A 336 15.36 -21.77 5.50
C GLY A 336 14.13 -21.25 4.77
N TYR A 337 14.08 -21.51 3.46
CA TYR A 337 12.85 -21.38 2.68
C TYR A 337 12.04 -22.68 2.80
N ASP A 338 10.81 -22.57 3.25
CA ASP A 338 9.90 -23.71 3.47
C ASP A 338 8.74 -23.78 2.46
N GLY A 339 8.73 -22.88 1.48
CA GLY A 339 7.68 -22.82 0.45
C GLY A 339 6.39 -22.15 0.92
N ASN A 340 6.42 -21.36 2.00
CA ASN A 340 5.30 -20.50 2.40
C ASN A 340 4.83 -19.58 1.24
N GLU A 341 3.56 -19.20 1.27
CA GLU A 341 2.88 -18.44 0.21
C GLU A 341 3.58 -17.12 -0.13
N MET A 342 4.20 -16.49 0.86
CA MET A 342 4.89 -15.22 0.72
C MET A 342 6.35 -15.37 0.28
N GLY A 343 6.85 -16.59 0.10
CA GLY A 343 8.25 -16.86 -0.23
C GLY A 343 9.24 -16.35 0.83
N ALA A 344 8.79 -16.23 2.08
CA ALA A 344 9.59 -15.71 3.18
C ALA A 344 10.72 -16.67 3.56
N TYR A 345 11.88 -16.14 3.93
CA TYR A 345 12.88 -16.93 4.65
C TYR A 345 12.46 -16.98 6.11
N VAL A 346 12.42 -18.18 6.72
CA VAL A 346 12.03 -18.34 8.13
C VAL A 346 13.23 -18.71 8.98
N GLU A 347 13.35 -18.06 10.14
CA GLU A 347 14.26 -18.46 11.21
C GLU A 347 13.49 -18.95 12.42
N TYR A 348 13.81 -20.16 12.86
CA TYR A 348 13.28 -20.74 14.09
C TYR A 348 14.31 -20.49 15.21
N ARG A 349 13.99 -19.60 16.15
CA ARG A 349 14.85 -19.27 17.29
C ARG A 349 14.21 -19.75 18.60
N ASP A 350 15.02 -19.76 19.65
CA ASP A 350 14.62 -20.20 20.98
C ASP A 350 13.41 -19.42 21.55
N ARG A 351 13.33 -18.10 21.33
CA ARG A 351 12.25 -17.27 21.88
C ARG A 351 11.20 -16.82 20.87
N LYS A 352 11.48 -16.97 19.57
CA LYS A 352 10.68 -16.39 18.50
C LYS A 352 10.85 -17.10 17.17
N VAL A 353 9.89 -16.91 16.28
CA VAL A 353 10.00 -17.25 14.86
C VAL A 353 10.01 -15.96 14.05
N CYS A 354 11.00 -15.81 13.17
CA CYS A 354 11.18 -14.62 12.35
C CYS A 354 10.95 -14.95 10.88
N PHE A 355 10.07 -14.22 10.21
CA PHE A 355 9.87 -14.31 8.76
C PHE A 355 10.43 -13.08 8.08
N PHE A 356 11.33 -13.28 7.11
CA PHE A 356 11.94 -12.23 6.31
C PHE A 356 11.30 -12.23 4.92
N VAL A 357 10.51 -11.19 4.65
CA VAL A 357 9.70 -11.04 3.43
C VAL A 357 10.35 -10.01 2.53
N HIS A 358 10.83 -10.45 1.36
CA HIS A 358 11.48 -9.54 0.41
C HIS A 358 10.48 -8.59 -0.26
N ARG A 359 9.29 -9.08 -0.62
CA ARG A 359 8.21 -8.31 -1.26
C ARG A 359 6.86 -8.69 -0.67
N LEU A 360 6.08 -7.68 -0.32
CA LEU A 360 4.70 -7.80 0.16
C LEU A 360 3.82 -6.96 -0.76
N ALA A 361 2.99 -7.61 -1.58
CA ALA A 361 2.02 -6.88 -2.39
C ALA A 361 0.90 -6.30 -1.53
N ARG A 362 0.23 -5.24 -1.97
CA ARG A 362 -1.03 -4.79 -1.38
C ARG A 362 -2.05 -5.94 -1.33
N GLY A 363 -2.77 -6.06 -0.22
CA GLY A 363 -3.82 -7.06 -0.04
C GLY A 363 -3.63 -7.89 1.22
N ARG A 364 -4.18 -9.10 1.22
CA ARG A 364 -4.17 -10.02 2.35
C ARG A 364 -3.25 -11.20 2.06
N HIS A 365 -2.44 -11.55 3.06
CA HIS A 365 -1.45 -12.62 2.99
C HIS A 365 -1.47 -13.42 4.30
N SER A 366 -0.83 -14.59 4.30
CA SER A 366 -0.70 -15.40 5.50
C SER A 366 0.67 -16.03 5.63
N LEU A 367 1.15 -16.15 6.87
CA LEU A 367 2.30 -16.96 7.25
C LEU A 367 1.86 -17.89 8.38
N SER A 368 2.34 -19.13 8.36
CA SER A 368 2.03 -20.06 9.44
C SER A 368 3.24 -20.91 9.83
N TYR A 369 3.23 -21.32 11.08
CA TYR A 369 4.22 -22.26 11.63
C TYR A 369 3.62 -23.05 12.78
N ARG A 370 4.27 -24.15 13.15
CA ARG A 370 3.78 -25.06 14.18
C ARG A 370 4.66 -25.03 15.42
N LEU A 371 3.99 -25.08 16.56
CA LEU A 371 4.52 -25.21 17.90
C LEU A 371 4.04 -26.52 18.54
N ARG A 372 4.77 -26.99 19.54
CA ARG A 372 4.38 -28.06 20.46
C ARG A 372 4.31 -27.49 21.87
N ALA A 373 3.25 -27.77 22.60
CA ALA A 373 3.16 -27.47 24.03
C ALA A 373 4.06 -28.44 24.80
N GLU A 374 4.91 -27.94 25.71
CA GLU A 374 5.87 -28.78 26.45
C GLU A 374 5.76 -28.58 27.96
N THR A 375 6.07 -27.37 28.45
CA THR A 375 6.20 -27.12 29.88
C THR A 375 4.86 -26.62 30.45
N PRO A 376 4.28 -27.28 31.48
CA PRO A 376 3.06 -26.81 32.15
C PRO A 376 3.22 -25.42 32.77
N GLY A 377 2.17 -24.61 32.67
CA GLY A 377 2.17 -23.25 33.20
C GLY A 377 1.29 -22.30 32.41
N LYS A 378 1.24 -21.04 32.86
CA LYS A 378 0.54 -19.94 32.20
C LYS A 378 1.57 -19.00 31.60
N PHE A 379 1.56 -18.85 30.28
CA PHE A 379 2.58 -18.09 29.56
C PHE A 379 1.96 -17.06 28.63
N SER A 380 2.60 -15.90 28.55
CA SER A 380 2.33 -14.88 27.54
C SER A 380 3.19 -15.13 26.30
N ALA A 381 2.55 -15.21 25.14
CA ALA A 381 3.19 -14.93 23.87
C ALA A 381 3.00 -13.44 23.58
N LEU A 382 4.08 -12.67 23.70
CA LEU A 382 4.07 -11.24 23.37
C LEU A 382 3.57 -11.02 21.93
N PRO A 383 3.05 -9.83 21.60
CA PRO A 383 2.66 -9.47 20.24
C PRO A 383 3.69 -9.86 19.19
N THR A 384 3.20 -10.36 18.05
CA THR A 384 3.97 -10.39 16.82
C THR A 384 4.35 -8.96 16.46
N ARG A 385 5.62 -8.71 16.13
CA ARG A 385 6.09 -7.41 15.64
C ARG A 385 6.33 -7.50 14.15
N ALA A 386 5.65 -6.68 13.37
CA ALA A 386 5.95 -6.47 11.96
C ALA A 386 6.62 -5.12 11.77
N TYR A 387 7.71 -5.08 11.01
CA TYR A 387 8.38 -3.83 10.68
C TYR A 387 9.16 -3.93 9.39
N ALA A 388 9.33 -2.82 8.69
CA ALA A 388 10.30 -2.75 7.59
C ALA A 388 11.72 -2.52 8.11
N MET A 389 12.69 -3.19 7.51
CA MET A 389 14.10 -3.10 7.91
C MET A 389 14.71 -1.73 7.62
N TYR A 390 14.20 -1.03 6.60
CA TYR A 390 14.77 0.22 6.08
C TYR A 390 13.81 1.41 6.14
N ALA A 391 12.62 1.20 6.69
CA ALA A 391 11.58 2.23 6.89
C ALA A 391 10.94 2.00 8.28
N PRO A 392 11.61 2.39 9.37
CA PRO A 392 11.20 2.05 10.75
C PRO A 392 9.81 2.61 11.13
N GLU A 393 9.32 3.61 10.41
CA GLU A 393 7.95 4.14 10.53
C GLU A 393 6.88 3.13 10.12
N LEU A 394 7.22 2.17 9.26
CA LEU A 394 6.33 1.09 8.84
C LEU A 394 6.40 -0.04 9.87
N LYS A 395 5.49 0.01 10.84
CA LYS A 395 5.40 -0.96 11.93
C LYS A 395 3.96 -1.36 12.25
N ALA A 396 3.80 -2.56 12.79
CA ALA A 396 2.55 -3.08 13.32
C ALA A 396 2.82 -4.12 14.40
N ASN A 397 1.83 -4.36 15.26
CA ASN A 397 1.85 -5.48 16.17
C ASN A 397 0.49 -6.20 16.25
N SER A 398 0.51 -7.49 16.55
CA SER A 398 -0.70 -8.25 16.86
C SER A 398 -1.11 -8.09 18.33
N ASP A 399 -2.20 -8.74 18.73
CA ASP A 399 -2.55 -8.87 20.14
C ASP A 399 -1.58 -9.83 20.84
N GLU A 400 -1.33 -9.58 22.13
CA GLU A 400 -0.79 -10.61 23.02
C GLU A 400 -1.72 -11.86 23.01
N ILE A 401 -1.21 -13.03 23.36
CA ILE A 401 -2.07 -14.16 23.71
C ILE A 401 -1.46 -14.90 24.89
N LYS A 402 -2.29 -15.23 25.87
CA LYS A 402 -1.91 -16.06 26.99
C LYS A 402 -2.45 -17.47 26.78
N LEU A 403 -1.60 -18.47 26.95
CA LEU A 403 -1.98 -19.87 26.85
C LEU A 403 -1.61 -20.60 28.14
N MET A 404 -2.40 -21.60 28.48
CA MET A 404 -2.13 -22.48 29.63
C MET A 404 -1.77 -23.87 29.12
N VAL A 405 -0.58 -24.34 29.45
CA VAL A 405 -0.19 -25.74 29.25
C VAL A 405 -0.52 -26.48 30.55
N VAL A 406 -1.28 -27.56 30.43
CA VAL A 406 -1.62 -28.46 31.54
C VAL A 406 -0.98 -29.83 31.33
N ASP A 407 -0.71 -30.54 32.42
CA ASP A 407 -0.33 -31.95 32.34
C ASP A 407 -1.44 -32.76 31.66
N GLU A 408 -1.05 -33.85 30.98
CA GLU A 408 -1.98 -34.79 30.34
C GLU A 408 -2.93 -35.47 31.33
#